data_AF-H8GCR0-F1
#
_entry.id   AF-H8GCR0-F1
#
_cell.length_a   1.000
_cell.length_b   1.000
_cell.length_c   1.000
_cell.angle_alpha   90.00
_cell.angle_beta   90.00
_cell.angle_gamma   90.00
#
_symmetry.space_group_name_H-M   'P 1'
#
loop_
_entity.id
_entity.type
_entity.pdbx_description
1 polymer ?
#
loop_
_entity_poly.entity_id
_entity_poly.type
_entity_poly.pdbx_seq_one_letter_code
_entity_poly.pdbx_strand_id
1 'polypeptide(L)'
;MRVGVYVDAFNVYYGARSHCGRGTAGWRWLDLAALAMSLINPHVWPGAVLERLVYCTAPRDREGDSSSRHDQQVYIEALQCHIPQLEVVNGKYAPRTKTGVLIERSRNGSPVRRVASPGEDQLPSWLPSEEITGPEGHRNLLVTVSTFEEKGSDVNVASHLLIDVLSHRVDAAMVLSNDSDLHFPLQHARRHVPVATVNPSTHPTAKDLRGEASEGAGRHWWRRLRPHHFYDHQLPNPVGPSRKPDGW
;
A
#
# COMPACT_ATOMS: atom_id res chain seq x y z
N MET A 1 20.47 -16.23 7.40
CA MET A 1 20.28 -14.77 7.31
C MET A 1 18.97 -14.41 7.98
N ARG A 2 19.00 -13.52 8.98
CA ARG A 2 17.80 -12.96 9.65
C ARG A 2 17.15 -11.93 8.73
N VAL A 3 15.93 -12.19 8.26
CA VAL A 3 15.24 -11.33 7.29
C VAL A 3 14.19 -10.48 8.00
N GLY A 4 14.27 -9.16 7.81
CA GLY A 4 13.19 -8.23 8.13
C GLY A 4 12.28 -8.03 6.92
N VAL A 5 10.97 -8.14 7.12
CA VAL A 5 9.95 -7.91 6.08
C VAL A 5 9.15 -6.67 6.45
N TYR A 6 9.08 -5.68 5.56
CA TYR A 6 8.40 -4.40 5.78
C TYR A 6 7.29 -4.24 4.76
N VAL A 7 6.05 -4.19 5.23
CA VAL A 7 4.85 -4.28 4.40
C VAL A 7 4.09 -2.97 4.46
N ASP A 8 3.90 -2.39 3.27
CA ASP A 8 2.92 -1.33 3.04
C ASP A 8 1.57 -1.98 2.72
N ALA A 9 0.65 -1.96 3.70
CA ALA A 9 -0.63 -2.63 3.59
C ALA A 9 -1.48 -2.12 2.42
N PHE A 10 -1.41 -0.81 2.12
CA PHE A 10 -2.21 -0.20 1.06
C PHE A 10 -1.69 -0.60 -0.31
N ASN A 11 -0.38 -0.54 -0.49
CA ASN A 11 0.23 -0.97 -1.74
C ASN A 11 -0.03 -2.45 -2.01
N VAL A 12 0.09 -3.30 -0.98
CA VAL A 12 -0.26 -4.73 -1.09
C VAL A 12 -1.74 -4.93 -1.41
N TYR A 13 -2.66 -4.31 -0.67
CA TYR A 13 -4.11 -4.47 -0.88
C TYR A 13 -4.54 -4.00 -2.28
N TYR A 14 -4.15 -2.80 -2.69
CA TYR A 14 -4.54 -2.26 -3.99
C TYR A 14 -3.81 -2.98 -5.12
N GLY A 15 -2.58 -3.44 -4.90
CA GLY A 15 -1.84 -4.29 -5.82
C GLY A 15 -2.55 -5.63 -6.05
N ALA A 16 -2.89 -6.34 -4.99
CA ALA A 16 -3.66 -7.58 -5.03
C ALA A 16 -5.01 -7.36 -5.72
N ARG A 17 -5.74 -6.29 -5.38
CA ARG A 17 -7.02 -5.93 -6.04
C ARG A 17 -6.84 -5.69 -7.53
N SER A 18 -5.71 -5.12 -7.97
CA SER A 18 -5.42 -4.91 -9.39
C SER A 18 -5.13 -6.20 -10.15
N HIS A 19 -4.56 -7.21 -9.49
CA HIS A 19 -4.31 -8.54 -10.06
C HIS A 19 -5.56 -9.42 -10.06
N CYS A 20 -6.27 -9.47 -8.94
CA CYS A 20 -7.32 -10.45 -8.66
C CYS A 20 -8.74 -9.94 -8.92
N GLY A 21 -8.90 -8.62 -9.09
CA GLY A 21 -10.19 -7.98 -9.31
C GLY A 21 -10.90 -7.56 -8.03
N ARG A 22 -11.80 -6.59 -8.17
CA ARG A 22 -12.61 -6.07 -7.06
C ARG A 22 -13.78 -7.01 -6.78
N GLY A 23 -13.95 -7.41 -5.53
CA GLY A 23 -15.06 -8.28 -5.10
C GLY A 23 -14.82 -9.77 -5.34
N THR A 24 -13.68 -10.15 -5.92
CA THR A 24 -13.26 -11.54 -6.06
C THR A 24 -12.84 -12.09 -4.69
N ALA A 25 -13.32 -13.29 -4.35
CA ALA A 25 -12.94 -13.99 -3.12
C ALA A 25 -11.62 -14.76 -3.29
N GLY A 26 -10.98 -15.14 -2.17
CA GLY A 26 -9.86 -16.08 -2.11
C GLY A 26 -8.46 -15.47 -2.07
N TRP A 27 -8.33 -14.14 -2.06
CA TRP A 27 -7.01 -13.47 -2.03
C TRP A 27 -6.80 -12.56 -0.81
N ARG A 28 -7.86 -12.25 -0.05
CA ARG A 28 -7.81 -11.25 1.01
C ARG A 28 -7.31 -11.80 2.36
N TRP A 29 -7.33 -13.12 2.54
CA TRP A 29 -6.85 -13.80 3.76
C TRP A 29 -5.37 -14.15 3.64
N LEU A 30 -4.55 -13.17 3.20
CA LEU A 30 -3.17 -13.36 2.77
C LEU A 30 -2.23 -13.63 3.95
N ASP A 31 -1.46 -14.70 3.86
CA ASP A 31 -0.34 -14.97 4.75
C ASP A 31 0.91 -14.23 4.26
N LEU A 32 1.20 -13.09 4.90
CA LEU A 32 2.32 -12.23 4.55
C LEU A 32 3.68 -12.88 4.82
N ALA A 33 3.78 -13.72 5.85
CA ALA A 33 5.03 -14.41 6.18
C ALA A 33 5.32 -15.51 5.16
N ALA A 34 4.33 -16.37 4.88
CA ALA A 34 4.47 -17.43 3.89
C ALA A 34 4.74 -16.84 2.49
N LEU A 35 4.02 -15.78 2.10
CA LEU A 35 4.25 -15.07 0.85
C LEU A 35 5.68 -14.51 0.78
N ALA A 36 6.13 -13.76 1.79
CA ALA A 36 7.45 -13.14 1.75
C ALA A 36 8.56 -14.18 1.67
N MET A 37 8.48 -15.23 2.49
CA MET A 37 9.52 -16.25 2.57
C MET A 37 9.55 -17.15 1.32
N SER A 38 8.42 -17.41 0.66
CA SER A 38 8.38 -18.22 -0.57
C SER A 38 9.03 -17.52 -1.77
N LEU A 39 9.17 -16.19 -1.72
CA LEU A 39 9.80 -15.41 -2.79
C LEU A 39 11.34 -15.45 -2.73
N ILE A 40 11.91 -15.90 -1.61
CA ILE A 40 13.36 -15.87 -1.39
C ILE A 40 14.03 -17.00 -2.16
N ASN A 41 14.97 -16.65 -3.05
CA ASN A 41 15.85 -17.63 -3.66
C ASN A 41 16.97 -18.01 -2.68
N PRO A 42 17.10 -19.28 -2.25
CA PRO A 42 18.09 -19.72 -1.28
C PRO A 42 19.54 -19.61 -1.77
N HIS A 43 19.77 -19.52 -3.10
CA HIS A 43 21.10 -19.24 -3.64
C HIS A 43 21.48 -17.77 -3.53
N VAL A 44 20.50 -16.87 -3.50
CA VAL A 44 20.74 -15.43 -3.34
C VAL A 44 20.85 -15.10 -1.86
N TRP A 45 19.88 -15.53 -1.04
CA TRP A 45 19.88 -15.36 0.42
C TRP A 45 19.86 -16.72 1.13
N PRO A 46 21.03 -17.32 1.40
CA PRO A 46 21.11 -18.66 1.99
C PRO A 46 20.67 -18.68 3.46
N GLY A 47 19.94 -19.74 3.83
CA GLY A 47 19.46 -19.95 5.19
C GLY A 47 18.62 -18.79 5.71
N ALA A 48 17.82 -18.17 4.84
CA ALA A 48 16.93 -17.08 5.21
C ALA A 48 15.88 -17.56 6.21
N VAL A 49 15.75 -16.84 7.33
CA VAL A 49 14.75 -17.06 8.36
C VAL A 49 14.05 -15.73 8.65
N LEU A 50 12.74 -15.77 8.88
CA LEU A 50 11.97 -14.58 9.25
C LEU A 50 12.36 -14.16 10.68
N GLU A 51 12.97 -12.99 10.81
CA GLU A 51 13.33 -12.38 12.10
C GLU A 51 12.26 -11.39 12.55
N ARG A 52 11.70 -10.64 11.60
CA ARG A 52 10.78 -9.54 11.87
C ARG A 52 9.83 -9.32 10.70
N LEU A 53 8.58 -9.04 10.99
CA LEU A 53 7.59 -8.57 10.01
C LEU A 53 6.93 -7.31 10.53
N VAL A 54 7.10 -6.18 9.84
CA VAL A 54 6.44 -4.92 10.16
C VAL A 54 5.33 -4.69 9.16
N TYR A 55 4.08 -4.65 9.64
CA TYR A 55 2.89 -4.40 8.84
C TYR A 55 2.37 -3.00 9.12
N CYS A 56 2.65 -2.07 8.20
CA CYS A 56 2.21 -0.69 8.29
C CYS A 56 0.83 -0.56 7.63
N THR A 57 -0.16 -0.17 8.43
CA THR A 57 -1.55 -0.02 7.97
C THR A 57 -2.19 1.19 8.65
N ALA A 58 -3.40 1.55 8.23
CA ALA A 58 -4.19 2.54 8.93
C ALA A 58 -5.65 2.06 8.97
N PRO A 59 -6.27 1.97 10.15
CA PRO A 59 -7.66 1.53 10.27
C PRO A 59 -8.60 2.59 9.71
N ARG A 60 -9.56 2.18 8.88
CA ARG A 60 -10.51 3.08 8.24
C ARG A 60 -11.88 2.47 8.11
N ASP A 61 -12.91 3.24 8.46
CA ASP A 61 -14.27 2.96 7.98
C ASP A 61 -14.37 3.32 6.51
N ARG A 62 -14.86 2.37 5.73
CA ARG A 62 -15.46 2.73 4.46
C ARG A 62 -16.77 3.46 4.76
N GLU A 63 -16.93 4.65 4.18
CA GLU A 63 -18.12 5.47 4.36
C GLU A 63 -19.37 4.67 3.95
N GLY A 64 -20.29 4.48 4.91
CA GLY A 64 -21.51 3.68 4.73
C GLY A 64 -21.35 2.15 4.83
N ASP A 65 -20.18 1.62 5.23
CA ASP A 65 -19.91 0.18 5.33
C ASP A 65 -19.15 -0.16 6.63
N SER A 66 -19.90 -0.60 7.65
CA SER A 66 -19.40 -0.93 8.98
C SER A 66 -18.69 -2.28 9.07
N SER A 67 -18.82 -3.18 8.08
CA SER A 67 -18.15 -4.49 8.13
C SER A 67 -16.68 -4.37 7.75
N SER A 68 -16.31 -3.35 6.96
CA SER A 68 -14.93 -3.16 6.48
C SER A 68 -13.89 -3.06 7.60
N ARG A 69 -14.16 -2.31 8.68
CA ARG A 69 -13.28 -2.26 9.86
C ARG A 69 -13.25 -3.57 10.62
N HIS A 70 -14.39 -4.23 10.75
CA HIS A 70 -14.47 -5.51 11.44
C HIS A 70 -13.64 -6.57 10.72
N ASP A 71 -13.78 -6.72 9.41
CA ASP A 71 -13.00 -7.67 8.62
C ASP A 71 -11.49 -7.36 8.69
N GLN A 72 -11.12 -6.07 8.64
CA GLN A 72 -9.72 -5.64 8.81
C GLN A 72 -9.18 -6.04 10.18
N GLN A 73 -9.96 -5.83 11.24
CA GLN A 73 -9.58 -6.18 12.61
C GLN A 73 -9.40 -7.71 12.74
N VAL A 74 -10.35 -8.49 12.21
CA VAL A 74 -10.28 -9.97 12.19
C VAL A 74 -9.03 -10.46 11.47
N TYR A 75 -8.66 -9.84 10.35
CA TYR A 75 -7.44 -10.17 9.63
C TYR A 75 -6.17 -9.83 10.42
N ILE A 76 -6.11 -8.65 11.05
CA ILE A 76 -4.97 -8.24 11.87
C ILE A 76 -4.79 -9.19 13.07
N GLU A 77 -5.87 -9.55 13.75
CA GLU A 77 -5.85 -10.50 14.86
C GLU A 77 -5.36 -11.88 14.41
N ALA A 78 -5.81 -12.35 13.24
CA ALA A 78 -5.33 -13.60 12.67
C ALA A 78 -3.83 -13.53 12.34
N LEU A 79 -3.35 -12.44 11.74
CA LEU A 79 -1.92 -12.25 11.47
C LEU A 79 -1.10 -12.25 12.77
N GLN A 80 -1.54 -11.54 13.81
CA GLN A 80 -0.87 -11.49 15.12
C GLN A 80 -0.84 -12.86 15.80
N CYS A 81 -1.89 -13.66 15.65
CA CYS A 81 -1.93 -15.01 16.17
C CYS A 81 -1.03 -15.97 15.36
N HIS A 82 -0.96 -15.81 14.04
CA HIS A 82 -0.22 -16.72 13.16
C HIS A 82 1.29 -16.44 13.09
N ILE A 83 1.70 -15.16 13.20
CA ILE A 83 3.06 -14.71 12.92
C ILE A 83 3.65 -14.09 14.20
N PRO A 84 4.43 -14.85 14.99
CA PRO A 84 5.03 -14.35 16.23
C PRO A 84 5.97 -13.14 16.04
N GLN A 85 6.58 -13.00 14.87
CA GLN A 85 7.50 -11.92 14.51
C GLN A 85 6.79 -10.62 14.05
N LEU A 86 5.45 -10.61 14.03
CA LEU A 86 4.66 -9.50 13.52
C LEU A 86 4.61 -8.32 14.49
N GLU A 87 4.87 -7.13 13.94
CA GLU A 87 4.56 -5.85 14.55
C GLU A 87 3.62 -5.07 13.63
N VAL A 88 2.46 -4.67 14.16
CA VAL A 88 1.47 -3.89 13.44
C VAL A 88 1.64 -2.42 13.81
N VAL A 89 1.89 -1.58 12.81
CA VAL A 89 2.18 -0.15 13.01
C VAL A 89 1.09 0.68 12.35
N ASN A 90 0.34 1.43 13.16
CA ASN A 90 -0.80 2.20 12.69
C ASN A 90 -0.38 3.63 12.26
N GLY A 91 -0.68 3.97 11.01
CA GLY A 91 -0.76 5.34 10.53
C GLY A 91 -2.03 6.05 11.01
N LYS A 92 -2.27 7.26 10.49
CA LYS A 92 -3.45 8.08 10.85
C LYS A 92 -4.17 8.54 9.61
N TYR A 93 -5.49 8.61 9.68
CA TYR A 93 -6.29 9.34 8.69
C TYR A 93 -6.54 10.76 9.17
N ALA A 94 -6.22 11.72 8.32
CA ALA A 94 -6.56 13.12 8.56
C ALA A 94 -7.64 13.55 7.56
N PRO A 95 -8.77 14.11 8.03
CA PRO A 95 -9.69 14.80 7.13
C PRO A 95 -8.97 16.00 6.51
N ARG A 96 -9.21 16.19 5.22
CA ARG A 96 -8.63 17.26 4.42
C ARG A 96 -9.72 17.89 3.58
N THR A 97 -9.87 19.20 3.74
CA THR A 97 -10.66 20.00 2.82
C THR A 97 -9.80 20.32 1.61
N LYS A 98 -10.27 19.93 0.41
CA LYS A 98 -9.61 20.31 -0.85
C LYS A 98 -10.58 21.14 -1.68
N THR A 99 -10.08 22.27 -2.16
CA THR A 99 -10.79 23.13 -3.12
C THR A 99 -10.17 22.93 -4.49
N GLY A 100 -11.00 22.74 -5.50
CA GLY A 100 -10.54 22.50 -6.87
C GLY A 100 -11.59 22.85 -7.91
N VAL A 101 -11.15 22.97 -9.16
CA VAL A 101 -12.03 23.23 -10.30
C VAL A 101 -12.93 22.02 -10.53
N LEU A 102 -14.24 22.26 -10.64
CA LEU A 102 -15.22 21.24 -10.97
C LEU A 102 -14.96 20.68 -12.36
N ILE A 103 -14.85 19.36 -12.44
CA ILE A 103 -14.55 18.61 -13.65
C ILE A 103 -15.54 17.48 -13.84
N GLU A 104 -15.80 17.13 -15.09
CA GLU A 104 -16.49 15.89 -15.43
C GLU A 104 -15.55 14.70 -15.25
N ARG A 105 -16.07 13.65 -14.60
CA ARG A 105 -15.35 12.39 -14.48
C ARG A 105 -15.15 11.77 -15.87
N SER A 106 -13.90 11.55 -16.24
CA SER A 106 -13.55 10.82 -17.46
C SER A 106 -14.22 9.43 -17.47
N ARG A 107 -14.93 9.12 -18.55
CA ARG A 107 -15.39 7.76 -18.89
C ARG A 107 -14.51 7.24 -20.02
N ASN A 108 -14.03 5.99 -19.87
CA ASN A 108 -13.29 5.25 -20.90
C ASN A 108 -12.04 5.97 -21.45
N GLY A 109 -11.26 6.65 -20.60
CA GLY A 109 -10.02 7.31 -21.02
C GLY A 109 -10.20 8.62 -21.80
N SER A 110 -11.42 9.14 -21.88
CA SER A 110 -11.69 10.47 -22.47
C SER A 110 -10.96 11.57 -21.67
N PRO A 111 -10.50 12.65 -22.31
CA PRO A 111 -9.89 13.76 -21.58
C PRO A 111 -10.87 14.35 -20.56
N VAL A 112 -10.36 14.66 -19.37
CA VAL A 112 -11.12 15.33 -18.30
C VAL A 112 -11.54 16.72 -18.79
N ARG A 113 -12.82 17.04 -18.67
CA ARG A 113 -13.38 18.33 -19.10
C ARG A 113 -13.74 19.18 -17.88
N ARG A 114 -13.42 20.47 -17.93
CA ARG A 114 -13.87 21.45 -16.92
C ARG A 114 -15.36 21.71 -17.12
N VAL A 115 -16.09 21.85 -16.01
CA VAL A 115 -17.49 22.28 -16.05
C VAL A 115 -17.51 23.81 -16.06
N ALA A 116 -18.00 24.39 -17.15
CA ALA A 116 -18.16 25.83 -17.26
C ALA A 116 -19.24 26.32 -16.29
N SER A 117 -19.04 27.49 -15.69
CA SER A 117 -20.09 28.10 -14.89
C SER A 117 -21.25 28.57 -15.78
N PRO A 118 -22.52 28.24 -15.44
CA PRO A 118 -23.68 28.80 -16.11
C PRO A 118 -23.88 30.29 -15.77
N GLY A 119 -23.28 30.78 -14.69
CA GLY A 119 -23.56 32.08 -14.07
C GLY A 119 -24.10 31.88 -12.65
N GLU A 120 -23.68 32.72 -11.71
CA GLU A 120 -24.04 32.61 -10.28
C GLU A 120 -25.56 32.59 -10.04
N ASP A 121 -26.32 33.31 -10.87
CA ASP A 121 -27.78 33.38 -10.86
C ASP A 121 -28.48 32.06 -11.24
N GLN A 122 -27.77 31.19 -11.96
CA GLN A 122 -28.28 29.91 -12.44
C GLN A 122 -27.78 28.71 -11.61
N LEU A 123 -26.90 28.94 -10.64
CA LEU A 123 -26.40 27.88 -9.79
C LEU A 123 -27.43 27.48 -8.73
N PRO A 124 -27.63 26.18 -8.50
CA PRO A 124 -28.54 25.74 -7.45
C PRO A 124 -27.99 26.10 -6.06
N SER A 125 -28.86 26.61 -5.18
CA SER A 125 -28.49 27.07 -3.83
C SER A 125 -27.92 25.98 -2.92
N TRP A 126 -28.15 24.70 -3.24
CA TRP A 126 -27.60 23.57 -2.50
C TRP A 126 -26.15 23.24 -2.86
N LEU A 127 -25.62 23.80 -3.95
CA LEU A 127 -24.26 23.52 -4.43
C LEU A 127 -23.27 24.58 -3.88
N PRO A 128 -22.46 24.26 -2.85
CA PRO A 128 -21.45 25.18 -2.35
C PRO A 128 -20.30 25.30 -3.37
N SER A 129 -20.39 26.32 -4.23
CA SER A 129 -19.41 26.59 -5.28
C SER A 129 -19.15 28.09 -5.44
N GLU A 130 -17.97 28.43 -5.95
CA GLU A 130 -17.55 29.80 -6.24
C GLU A 130 -17.20 29.92 -7.73
N GLU A 131 -17.72 30.93 -8.42
CA GLU A 131 -17.37 31.20 -9.82
C GLU A 131 -16.03 31.93 -9.91
N ILE A 132 -15.12 31.42 -10.74
CA ILE A 132 -13.81 32.03 -11.00
C ILE A 132 -13.52 32.17 -12.48
N THR A 133 -12.69 33.15 -12.85
CA THR A 133 -12.16 33.29 -14.21
C THR A 133 -10.86 32.50 -14.35
N GLY A 134 -10.82 31.54 -15.28
CA GLY A 134 -9.64 30.70 -15.54
C GLY A 134 -8.58 31.35 -16.45
N PRO A 135 -7.45 30.66 -16.70
CA PRO A 135 -6.30 31.20 -17.45
C PRO A 135 -6.59 31.66 -18.89
N GLU A 136 -7.66 31.16 -19.51
CA GLU A 136 -8.09 31.50 -20.87
C GLU A 136 -9.39 32.32 -20.89
N GLY A 137 -9.76 32.95 -19.76
CA GLY A 137 -11.00 33.72 -19.63
C GLY A 137 -12.27 32.88 -19.44
N HIS A 138 -12.16 31.55 -19.48
CA HIS A 138 -13.31 30.66 -19.24
C HIS A 138 -13.78 30.75 -17.79
N ARG A 139 -15.09 30.88 -17.59
CA ARG A 139 -15.73 30.83 -16.27
C ARG A 139 -15.75 29.39 -15.76
N ASN A 140 -15.14 29.14 -14.61
CA ASN A 140 -15.08 27.83 -13.96
C ASN A 140 -15.75 27.88 -12.59
N LEU A 141 -16.08 26.71 -12.05
CA LEU A 141 -16.59 26.56 -10.69
C LEU A 141 -15.51 25.96 -9.80
N LEU A 142 -15.20 26.61 -8.68
CA LEU A 142 -14.50 26.00 -7.57
C LEU A 142 -15.50 25.30 -6.66
N VAL A 143 -15.20 24.05 -6.32
CA VAL A 143 -15.95 23.29 -5.33
C VAL A 143 -15.01 22.85 -4.22
N THR A 144 -15.55 22.80 -3.00
CA THR A 144 -14.82 22.35 -1.83
C THR A 144 -15.34 20.97 -1.43
N VAL A 145 -14.46 19.99 -1.38
CA VAL A 145 -14.79 18.62 -1.03
C VAL A 145 -14.03 18.17 0.21
N SER A 146 -14.70 17.40 1.05
CA SER A 146 -14.02 16.66 2.11
C SER A 146 -13.35 15.43 1.50
N THR A 147 -12.05 15.28 1.78
CA THR A 147 -11.25 14.13 1.38
C THR A 147 -10.56 13.57 2.61
N PHE A 148 -10.12 12.32 2.51
CA PHE A 148 -9.31 11.70 3.55
C PHE A 148 -7.96 11.35 2.96
N GLU A 149 -6.91 11.68 3.70
CA GLU A 149 -5.54 11.37 3.36
C GLU A 149 -5.02 10.41 4.44
N GLU A 150 -4.56 9.24 4.02
CA GLU A 150 -3.75 8.38 4.88
C GLU A 150 -2.41 9.07 5.09
N LYS A 151 -1.92 9.04 6.33
CA LYS A 151 -0.66 9.65 6.71
C LYS A 151 0.16 8.70 7.55
N GLY A 152 1.40 8.55 7.14
CA GLY A 152 2.47 8.00 7.96
C GLY A 152 2.78 6.53 7.69
N SER A 153 1.98 5.79 6.93
CA SER A 153 2.32 4.41 6.54
C SER A 153 3.71 4.32 5.92
N ASP A 154 4.00 5.15 4.91
CA ASP A 154 5.27 5.10 4.16
C ASP A 154 6.45 5.53 5.03
N VAL A 155 6.24 6.53 5.89
CA VAL A 155 7.22 7.00 6.88
C VAL A 155 7.52 5.89 7.91
N ASN A 156 6.50 5.14 8.34
CA ASN A 156 6.67 4.03 9.26
C ASN A 156 7.45 2.88 8.61
N VAL A 157 7.13 2.51 7.36
CA VAL A 157 7.87 1.51 6.59
C VAL A 157 9.35 1.91 6.50
N ALA A 158 9.62 3.14 6.06
CA ALA A 158 10.98 3.67 5.92
C ALA A 158 11.74 3.70 7.26
N SER A 159 11.08 4.16 8.32
CA SER A 159 11.70 4.31 9.64
C SER A 159 12.06 2.95 10.24
N HIS A 160 11.13 2.00 10.25
CA HIS A 160 11.42 0.67 10.78
C HIS A 160 12.48 -0.07 9.96
N LEU A 161 12.44 0.05 8.63
CA LEU A 161 13.49 -0.50 7.76
C LEU A 161 14.87 0.03 8.19
N LEU A 162 15.03 1.34 8.26
CA LEU A 162 16.32 1.95 8.57
C LEU A 162 16.77 1.68 10.00
N ILE A 163 15.85 1.73 10.97
CA ILE A 163 16.16 1.42 12.38
C ILE A 163 16.70 -0.01 12.50
N ASP A 164 16.01 -1.00 11.93
CA ASP A 164 16.41 -2.40 12.06
C ASP A 164 17.72 -2.72 11.30
N VAL A 165 17.92 -2.10 10.14
CA VAL A 165 19.14 -2.26 9.34
C VAL A 165 20.34 -1.62 10.06
N LEU A 166 20.21 -0.38 10.52
CA LEU A 166 21.31 0.36 11.14
C LEU A 166 21.61 -0.10 12.58
N SER A 167 20.65 -0.74 13.24
CA SER A 167 20.86 -1.39 14.54
C SER A 167 21.33 -2.85 14.44
N HIS A 168 21.59 -3.36 13.22
CA HIS A 168 22.02 -4.74 12.96
C HIS A 168 21.03 -5.81 13.48
N ARG A 169 19.74 -5.47 13.58
CA ARG A 169 18.68 -6.42 13.96
C ARG A 169 18.45 -7.46 12.89
N VAL A 170 18.61 -7.09 11.62
CA VAL A 170 18.39 -7.94 10.46
C VAL A 170 19.65 -8.01 9.59
N ASP A 171 19.83 -9.14 8.92
CA ASP A 171 20.96 -9.38 8.00
C ASP A 171 20.54 -9.15 6.53
N ALA A 172 19.24 -9.07 6.25
CA ALA A 172 18.64 -8.70 4.97
C ALA A 172 17.24 -8.11 5.17
N ALA A 173 16.78 -7.29 4.23
CA ALA A 173 15.49 -6.62 4.32
C ALA A 173 14.65 -6.81 3.05
N MET A 174 13.39 -7.19 3.19
CA MET A 174 12.42 -7.27 2.11
C MET A 174 11.34 -6.20 2.30
N VAL A 175 11.08 -5.39 1.27
CA VAL A 175 10.04 -4.35 1.31
C VAL A 175 8.95 -4.68 0.30
N LEU A 176 7.70 -4.82 0.77
CA LEU A 176 6.52 -5.04 -0.05
C LEU A 176 5.84 -3.69 -0.31
N SER A 177 6.31 -3.00 -1.33
CA SER A 177 5.71 -1.76 -1.84
C SER A 177 6.23 -1.46 -3.25
N ASN A 178 5.50 -0.64 -3.99
CA ASN A 178 5.93 -0.03 -5.24
C ASN A 178 5.84 1.50 -5.19
N ASP A 179 5.86 2.08 -3.99
CA ASP A 179 5.88 3.53 -3.80
C ASP A 179 7.28 4.11 -4.02
N SER A 180 7.40 5.05 -4.96
CA SER A 180 8.66 5.73 -5.27
C SER A 180 9.20 6.56 -4.11
N ASP A 181 8.37 6.98 -3.16
CA ASP A 181 8.80 7.75 -2.00
C ASP A 181 9.73 6.94 -1.08
N LEU A 182 9.73 5.61 -1.20
CA LEU A 182 10.66 4.71 -0.52
C LEU A 182 12.04 4.60 -1.20
N HIS A 183 12.32 5.36 -2.27
CA HIS A 183 13.60 5.34 -2.96
C HIS A 183 14.79 5.59 -2.03
N PHE A 184 14.77 6.69 -1.29
CA PHE A 184 15.87 7.07 -0.41
C PHE A 184 16.15 6.05 0.72
N PRO A 185 15.14 5.60 1.51
CA PRO A 185 15.39 4.60 2.55
C PRO A 185 15.87 3.27 1.98
N LEU A 186 15.36 2.82 0.83
CA LEU A 186 15.86 1.61 0.16
C LEU A 186 17.31 1.76 -0.30
N GLN A 187 17.63 2.87 -0.96
CA GLN A 187 18.99 3.17 -1.40
C GLN A 187 19.98 3.16 -0.22
N HIS A 188 19.57 3.73 0.91
CA HIS A 188 20.40 3.73 2.11
C HIS A 188 20.55 2.32 2.70
N ALA A 189 19.44 1.59 2.88
CA ALA A 189 19.46 0.21 3.40
C ALA A 189 20.36 -0.71 2.58
N ARG A 190 20.37 -0.55 1.24
CA ARG A 190 21.22 -1.34 0.32
C ARG A 190 22.71 -1.22 0.60
N ARG A 191 23.16 -0.10 1.18
CA ARG A 191 24.58 0.09 1.56
C ARG A 191 25.00 -0.82 2.71
N HIS A 192 24.06 -1.34 3.49
CA HIS A 192 24.32 -2.05 4.74
C HIS A 192 23.97 -3.53 4.67
N VAL A 193 22.83 -3.88 4.07
CA VAL A 193 22.36 -5.27 3.97
C VAL A 193 21.79 -5.57 2.59
N PRO A 194 21.76 -6.84 2.14
CA PRO A 194 20.96 -7.25 1.00
C PRO A 194 19.50 -6.83 1.14
N VAL A 195 18.92 -6.34 0.04
CA VAL A 195 17.55 -5.78 0.02
C VAL A 195 16.76 -6.36 -1.13
N ALA A 196 15.54 -6.80 -0.84
CA ALA A 196 14.56 -7.25 -1.80
C ALA A 196 13.42 -6.23 -1.91
N THR A 197 13.08 -5.81 -3.12
CA THR A 197 11.90 -4.96 -3.37
C THR A 197 10.82 -5.78 -4.09
N VAL A 198 9.66 -5.91 -3.46
CA VAL A 198 8.53 -6.69 -3.97
C VAL A 198 7.40 -5.74 -4.35
N ASN A 199 7.16 -5.61 -5.66
CA ASN A 199 6.06 -4.81 -6.22
C ASN A 199 4.76 -5.65 -6.22
N PRO A 200 3.74 -5.29 -5.43
CA PRO A 200 2.48 -6.03 -5.40
C PRO A 200 1.52 -5.68 -6.54
N SER A 201 1.76 -4.61 -7.31
CA SER A 201 0.84 -4.10 -8.33
C SER A 201 1.04 -4.72 -9.72
N THR A 202 0.09 -4.47 -10.62
CA THR A 202 0.21 -4.82 -12.05
C THR A 202 1.09 -3.83 -12.83
N HIS A 203 1.31 -2.62 -12.29
CA HIS A 203 2.17 -1.62 -12.91
C HIS A 203 3.63 -2.09 -12.95
N PRO A 204 4.46 -1.56 -13.87
CA PRO A 204 5.89 -1.81 -13.85
C PRO A 204 6.49 -1.41 -12.50
N THR A 205 7.47 -2.17 -12.02
CA THR A 205 8.21 -1.79 -10.80
C THR A 205 8.86 -0.44 -11.00
N ALA A 206 8.65 0.51 -10.09
CA ALA A 206 9.21 1.84 -10.19
C ALA A 206 10.75 1.76 -10.33
N LYS A 207 11.32 2.53 -11.28
CA LYS A 207 12.75 2.44 -11.62
C LYS A 207 13.62 2.71 -10.39
N ASP A 208 13.24 3.71 -9.61
CA ASP A 208 13.97 4.16 -8.42
C ASP A 208 13.98 3.12 -7.29
N LEU A 209 13.09 2.14 -7.35
CA LEU A 209 13.04 1.03 -6.41
C LEU A 209 13.80 -0.21 -6.90
N ARG A 210 14.34 -0.21 -8.12
CA ARG A 210 15.14 -1.34 -8.65
C ARG A 210 16.59 -1.15 -8.21
N GLY A 211 17.09 -2.04 -7.36
CA GLY A 211 18.51 -2.12 -7.03
C GLY A 211 19.25 -3.06 -7.96
N GLU A 212 20.55 -2.82 -8.14
CA GLU A 212 21.43 -3.76 -8.83
C GLU A 212 21.95 -4.82 -7.86
N ALA A 213 22.15 -6.05 -8.33
CA ALA A 213 22.61 -7.15 -7.46
C ALA A 213 23.99 -6.90 -6.84
N SER A 214 24.82 -6.03 -7.44
CA SER A 214 26.17 -5.66 -6.99
C SER A 214 26.22 -4.31 -6.26
N GLU A 215 25.10 -3.57 -6.16
CA GLU A 215 25.05 -2.31 -5.40
C GLU A 215 25.37 -2.57 -3.93
N GLY A 216 26.05 -1.66 -3.24
CA GLY A 216 26.20 -1.69 -1.77
C GLY A 216 26.63 -3.05 -1.19
N ALA A 217 25.81 -3.60 -0.29
CA ALA A 217 26.03 -4.89 0.36
C ALA A 217 25.84 -6.11 -0.58
N GLY A 218 25.30 -5.87 -1.77
CA GLY A 218 25.09 -6.86 -2.82
C GLY A 218 23.93 -7.80 -2.53
N ARG A 219 23.70 -8.73 -3.45
CA ARG A 219 22.60 -9.72 -3.40
C ARG A 219 21.22 -9.07 -3.29
N HIS A 220 21.09 -7.85 -3.83
CA HIS A 220 19.80 -7.21 -4.00
C HIS A 220 19.02 -7.88 -5.12
N TRP A 221 17.71 -7.88 -4.99
CA TRP A 221 16.83 -8.33 -6.06
C TRP A 221 15.49 -7.61 -5.97
N TRP A 222 14.73 -7.66 -7.04
CA TRP A 222 13.38 -7.12 -7.06
C TRP A 222 12.49 -8.01 -7.89
N ARG A 223 11.20 -8.06 -7.53
CA ARG A 223 10.22 -8.90 -8.23
C ARG A 223 8.86 -8.22 -8.21
N ARG A 224 8.06 -8.50 -9.23
CA ARG A 224 6.65 -8.14 -9.27
C ARG A 224 5.79 -9.36 -8.97
N LEU A 225 4.80 -9.20 -8.10
CA LEU A 225 3.83 -10.25 -7.79
C LEU A 225 2.93 -10.54 -9.00
N ARG A 226 2.23 -11.67 -8.91
CA ARG A 226 1.36 -12.27 -9.92
C ARG A 226 0.15 -12.81 -9.16
N PRO A 227 -1.00 -13.03 -9.84
CA PRO A 227 -2.22 -13.47 -9.17
C PRO A 227 -2.03 -14.69 -8.26
N HIS A 228 -1.34 -15.74 -8.72
CA HIS A 228 -1.11 -16.96 -7.94
C HIS A 228 -0.40 -16.71 -6.59
N HIS A 229 0.52 -15.73 -6.51
CA HIS A 229 1.15 -15.42 -5.23
C HIS A 229 0.15 -15.00 -4.16
N PHE A 230 -0.95 -14.34 -4.54
CA PHE A 230 -2.00 -13.97 -3.59
C PHE A 230 -2.89 -15.17 -3.25
N TYR A 231 -3.26 -15.99 -4.22
CA TYR A 231 -4.14 -17.14 -3.99
C TYR A 231 -3.47 -18.31 -3.26
N ASP A 232 -2.18 -18.53 -3.49
CA ASP A 232 -1.47 -19.71 -2.97
C ASP A 232 -0.97 -19.52 -1.53
N HIS A 233 -0.93 -18.28 -1.04
CA HIS A 233 -0.43 -17.93 0.31
C HIS A 233 -1.56 -17.38 1.16
N GLN A 234 -2.57 -18.20 1.45
CA GLN A 234 -3.65 -17.84 2.36
C GLN A 234 -3.36 -18.38 3.76
N LEU A 235 -3.70 -17.60 4.79
CA LEU A 235 -3.69 -18.05 6.17
C LEU A 235 -4.60 -19.29 6.32
N PRO A 236 -4.32 -20.18 7.28
CA PRO A 236 -5.28 -21.20 7.68
C PRO A 236 -6.65 -20.60 8.04
N ASN A 237 -7.71 -21.39 7.97
CA ASN A 237 -9.03 -20.96 8.43
C ASN A 237 -9.66 -22.08 9.27
N PRO A 238 -9.79 -21.92 10.60
CA PRO A 238 -9.49 -20.71 11.39
C PRO A 238 -7.99 -20.50 11.69
N VAL A 239 -7.65 -19.29 12.15
CA VAL A 239 -6.39 -18.99 12.87
C VAL A 239 -6.74 -18.60 14.29
N GLY A 240 -6.44 -19.47 15.26
CA GLY A 240 -6.83 -19.24 16.65
C GLY A 240 -8.34 -18.97 16.76
N PRO A 241 -8.77 -17.85 17.37
CA PRO A 241 -10.19 -17.49 17.45
C PRO A 241 -10.75 -16.86 16.16
N SER A 242 -9.88 -16.39 15.24
CA SER A 242 -10.26 -15.62 14.07
C SER A 242 -10.63 -16.54 12.90
N ARG A 243 -11.78 -16.27 12.27
CA ARG A 243 -12.24 -16.95 11.05
C ARG A 243 -12.12 -16.01 9.86
N LYS A 244 -11.81 -16.58 8.69
CA LYS A 244 -11.79 -15.81 7.45
C LYS A 244 -13.18 -15.17 7.21
N PRO A 245 -13.28 -13.85 7.02
CA PRO A 245 -14.56 -13.20 6.75
C PRO A 245 -15.24 -13.69 5.48
N ASP A 246 -16.55 -13.57 5.41
CA ASP A 246 -17.32 -14.01 4.25
C ASP A 246 -16.93 -13.23 2.99
N GLY A 247 -16.71 -13.96 1.90
CA GLY A 247 -16.26 -13.42 0.63
C GLY A 247 -14.78 -13.07 0.55
N TRP A 248 -13.99 -13.19 1.63
CA TRP A 248 -12.53 -12.97 1.60
C TRP A 248 -11.74 -14.10 0.92
#